data_AF-A0A537IQR2-F1
#
_entry.id   AF-A0A537IQR2-F1
#
_cell.length_a   1.000
_cell.length_b   1.000
_cell.length_c   1.000
_cell.angle_alpha   90.00
_cell.angle_beta   90.00
_cell.angle_gamma   90.00
#
_symmetry.space_group_name_H-M   'P 1'
#
loop_
_entity.id
_entity.type
_entity.pdbx_description
1 polymer ?
#
loop_
_entity_poly.entity_id
_entity_poly.type
_entity_poly.pdbx_seq_one_letter_code
_entity_poly.pdbx_strand_id
1 'polypeptide(L)'
;MDKMISLEFTYRSKTYYALIRTKINEKKISYVVTVMNGELERLLYGHHKIVDENGVLLSDRDISDGRVMELKECITRALCEHLETSALMN
;
A
#
# COMPACT_ATOMS: atom_id res chain seq x y z
N MET A 1 -15.23 7.18 7.71
CA MET A 1 -14.51 8.32 7.11
C MET A 1 -13.57 7.79 6.04
N ASP A 2 -13.63 8.35 4.84
CA ASP A 2 -12.69 8.06 3.75
C ASP A 2 -11.46 8.96 3.95
N LYS A 3 -10.28 8.39 4.19
CA LYS A 3 -9.03 9.13 4.36
C LYS A 3 -8.16 8.91 3.13
N MET A 4 -7.51 9.97 2.64
CA MET A 4 -6.46 9.87 1.64
C MET A 4 -5.09 10.02 2.32
N ILE A 5 -4.17 9.15 1.95
CA ILE A 5 -2.78 9.16 2.40
C ILE A 5 -1.93 9.38 1.14
N SER A 6 -1.08 10.41 1.16
CA SER A 6 0.00 10.56 0.19
C SER A 6 1.21 9.82 0.72
N LEU A 7 1.65 8.80 -0.02
CA LEU A 7 2.73 7.92 0.39
C LEU A 7 3.92 8.08 -0.56
N GLU A 8 5.09 8.36 0.00
CA GLU A 8 6.37 8.23 -0.69
C GLU A 8 6.92 6.82 -0.45
N PHE A 9 7.47 6.17 -1.48
CA PHE A 9 8.12 4.87 -1.35
C PHE A 9 9.29 4.73 -2.31
N THR A 10 10.27 3.90 -1.93
CA THR A 10 11.43 3.58 -2.78
C THR A 10 11.25 2.21 -3.43
N TYR A 11 11.43 2.15 -4.75
CA TYR A 11 11.45 0.90 -5.52
C TYR A 11 12.66 0.91 -6.46
N ARG A 12 13.53 -0.11 -6.35
CA ARG A 12 14.76 -0.25 -7.19
C ARG A 12 15.59 1.04 -7.26
N SER A 13 15.89 1.62 -6.09
CA SER A 13 16.70 2.83 -5.92
C SER A 13 16.12 4.11 -6.53
N LYS A 14 14.82 4.12 -6.86
CA LYS A 14 14.09 5.31 -7.29
C LYS A 14 12.93 5.58 -6.34
N THR A 15 12.68 6.86 -6.08
CA THR A 15 11.55 7.31 -5.27
C THR A 15 10.32 7.49 -6.15
N TYR A 16 9.18 7.00 -5.67
CA TYR A 16 7.88 7.11 -6.30
C TYR A 16 6.83 7.56 -5.29
N TYR A 17 5.68 7.97 -5.81
CA TYR A 17 4.56 8.44 -5.01
C TYR A 17 3.31 7.61 -5.31
N ALA A 18 2.54 7.34 -4.26
CA ALA A 18 1.23 6.71 -4.37
C ALA A 18 0.19 7.47 -3.55
N LEU A 19 -1.05 7.49 -4.03
CA LEU A 19 -2.21 7.87 -3.23
C LEU A 19 -2.88 6.61 -2.72
N ILE A 20 -3.15 6.59 -1.42
CA ILE A 20 -3.81 5.48 -0.75
C ILE A 20 -5.14 5.97 -0.21
N ARG A 21 -6.20 5.33 -0.66
CA ARG A 21 -7.56 5.56 -0.18
C ARG A 21 -7.90 4.52 0.88
N THR A 22 -8.18 4.98 2.10
CA THR A 22 -8.53 4.12 3.23
C THR A 22 -10.04 3.95 3.34
N LYS A 23 -10.50 2.71 3.34
CA LYS A 23 -11.88 2.31 3.63
C LYS A 23 -11.92 1.47 4.89
N ILE A 24 -12.68 1.92 5.89
CA ILE A 24 -12.86 1.22 7.17
C ILE A 24 -14.22 0.53 7.15
N ASN A 25 -14.24 -0.79 7.34
CA ASN A 25 -15.45 -1.60 7.48
C ASN A 25 -15.34 -2.45 8.74
N GLU A 26 -16.17 -2.20 9.76
CA GLU A 26 -16.35 -2.93 11.03
C GLU A 26 -15.09 -3.50 11.74
N LYS A 27 -14.35 -4.43 11.12
CA LYS A 27 -13.11 -5.07 11.63
C LYS A 27 -11.92 -5.08 10.65
N LYS A 28 -12.07 -4.47 9.46
CA LYS A 28 -11.06 -4.47 8.40
C LYS A 28 -10.81 -3.07 7.90
N ILE A 29 -9.55 -2.74 7.69
CA ILE A 29 -9.14 -1.52 7.00
C ILE A 29 -8.61 -1.93 5.64
N SER A 30 -9.21 -1.41 4.57
CA SER A 30 -8.76 -1.63 3.20
C SER A 30 -8.05 -0.39 2.69
N TYR A 31 -6.82 -0.57 2.22
CA TYR A 31 -5.99 0.45 1.60
C TYR A 31 -5.96 0.18 0.10
N VAL A 32 -6.59 1.06 -0.66
CA VAL A 32 -6.59 1.02 -2.14
C VAL A 32 -5.48 1.94 -2.61
N VAL A 33 -4.46 1.36 -3.26
CA VAL A 33 -3.26 2.04 -3.73
C VAL A 33 -3.46 2.52 -5.16
N THR A 34 -2.98 3.72 -5.47
CA THR A 34 -2.83 4.25 -6.83
C THR A 34 -1.43 4.85 -6.97
N VAL A 35 -0.57 4.21 -7.74
CA VAL A 35 0.80 4.64 -8.00
C VAL A 35 0.80 5.74 -9.07
N MET A 36 1.51 6.84 -8.83
CA MET A 36 1.54 7.99 -9.74
C MET A 36 2.39 7.78 -10.98
N ASN A 37 3.17 6.70 -11.01
CA ASN A 37 3.89 6.26 -12.20
C ASN A 37 3.02 5.26 -12.98
N GLY A 38 2.66 5.61 -14.22
CA GLY A 38 1.75 4.80 -15.04
C GLY A 38 2.26 3.39 -15.39
N GLU A 39 3.58 3.17 -15.44
CA GLU A 39 4.15 1.83 -15.68
C GLU A 39 4.02 0.95 -14.44
N LEU A 40 4.34 1.49 -13.25
CA LEU A 40 4.19 0.78 -11.98
C LEU A 40 2.72 0.56 -11.61
N GLU A 41 1.83 1.50 -11.92
CA GLU A 41 0.38 1.32 -11.74
C GLU A 41 -0.16 0.18 -12.61
N ARG A 42 0.29 0.10 -13.87
CA ARG A 42 -0.04 -1.03 -14.75
C ARG A 42 0.52 -2.35 -14.21
N LEU A 43 1.73 -2.34 -13.65
CA LEU A 43 2.33 -3.51 -13.02
C LEU A 43 1.52 -3.97 -11.79
N LEU A 44 0.98 -3.04 -11.01
CA LEU A 44 0.16 -3.33 -9.83
C LEU A 44 -1.31 -3.64 -10.15
N TYR A 45 -1.70 -3.67 -11.43
CA TYR A 45 -3.08 -3.92 -11.83
C TYR A 45 -3.60 -5.25 -11.26
N GLY A 46 -4.78 -5.21 -10.63
CA GLY A 46 -5.34 -6.36 -9.90
C GLY A 46 -4.78 -6.59 -8.48
N HIS A 47 -3.63 -6.02 -8.15
CA HIS A 47 -2.90 -6.24 -6.88
C HIS A 47 -2.77 -4.97 -6.00
N HIS A 48 -3.50 -3.92 -6.33
CA HIS A 48 -3.44 -2.60 -5.71
C HIS A 48 -4.15 -2.47 -4.34
N LYS A 49 -4.63 -3.58 -3.76
CA LYS A 49 -5.31 -3.58 -2.46
C LYS A 49 -4.45 -4.22 -1.38
N ILE A 50 -4.37 -3.56 -0.23
CA ILE A 50 -3.76 -4.07 0.99
C ILE A 50 -4.86 -4.08 2.06
N VAL A 51 -4.99 -5.17 2.80
CA VAL A 51 -6.04 -5.31 3.83
C VAL A 51 -5.37 -5.46 5.19
N ASP A 52 -5.71 -4.58 6.13
CA ASP A 52 -5.44 -4.81 7.55
C ASP A 52 -6.55 -5.68 8.14
N GLU A 53 -6.15 -6.82 8.67
CA GLU A 53 -7.00 -7.69 9.48
C GLU A 53 -6.38 -7.86 10.86
N ASN A 54 -6.98 -7.23 11.87
CA ASN A 54 -6.52 -7.23 13.27
C ASN A 54 -5.07 -6.72 13.48
N GLY A 55 -4.66 -5.67 12.75
CA GLY A 55 -3.33 -5.07 12.86
C GLY A 55 -2.26 -5.78 12.02
N VAL A 56 -2.66 -6.75 11.19
CA VAL A 56 -1.76 -7.43 10.24
C VAL A 56 -2.13 -7.02 8.83
N LEU A 57 -1.18 -6.39 8.11
CA LEU A 57 -1.32 -6.08 6.69
C LEU A 57 -1.14 -7.36 5.87
N LEU A 58 -2.23 -7.81 5.25
CA LEU A 58 -2.28 -8.99 4.40
C LEU A 58 -2.01 -8.62 2.94
N SER A 59 -1.03 -9.31 2.35
CA SER A 59 -0.76 -9.32 0.92
C SER A 59 -1.65 -10.33 0.19
N ASP A 60 -1.80 -10.18 -1.13
CA ASP A 60 -2.47 -11.22 -1.93
C ASP A 60 -1.67 -12.53 -1.86
N ARG A 61 -2.36 -13.66 -1.72
CA ARG A 61 -1.74 -14.98 -1.54
C ARG A 61 -1.17 -15.58 -2.83
N ASP A 62 -1.57 -15.07 -3.99
CA ASP A 62 -1.30 -15.66 -5.31
C ASP A 62 -0.63 -14.67 -6.28
N ILE A 63 0.45 -14.01 -5.85
CA ILE A 63 1.26 -13.17 -6.75
C ILE A 63 2.40 -14.02 -7.32
N SER A 64 2.28 -14.43 -8.59
CA SER A 64 3.31 -15.22 -9.27
C SER A 64 4.42 -14.38 -9.92
N ASP A 65 4.17 -13.10 -10.23
CA ASP A 65 5.19 -12.19 -10.77
C ASP A 65 5.99 -11.55 -9.62
N GLY A 66 7.27 -11.92 -9.51
CA GLY A 66 8.15 -11.41 -8.46
C GLY A 66 8.32 -9.89 -8.46
N ARG A 67 8.12 -9.20 -9.60
CA ARG A 67 8.18 -7.73 -9.65
C ARG A 67 6.96 -7.09 -9.01
N VAL A 68 5.79 -7.69 -9.18
CA VAL A 68 4.55 -7.23 -8.54
C VAL A 68 4.64 -7.44 -7.03
N MET A 69 5.18 -8.59 -6.60
CA MET A 69 5.43 -8.88 -5.19
C MET A 69 6.40 -7.86 -4.58
N GLU A 70 7.56 -7.66 -5.19
CA GLU A 70 8.58 -6.69 -4.75
C GLU A 70 8.01 -5.26 -4.65
N LEU A 71 7.27 -4.82 -5.67
CA LEU A 71 6.63 -3.50 -5.68
C LEU A 71 5.61 -3.37 -4.54
N LYS A 72 4.77 -4.39 -4.35
CA LYS A 72 3.74 -4.40 -3.30
C LYS A 72 4.35 -4.42 -1.91
N GLU A 73 5.44 -5.15 -1.69
CA GLU A 73 6.19 -5.15 -0.43
C GLU A 73 6.76 -3.77 -0.12
N CYS A 74 7.35 -3.10 -1.10
CA CYS A 74 7.88 -1.74 -0.93
C CYS A 74 6.80 -0.75 -0.50
N ILE A 75 5.62 -0.81 -1.15
CA ILE A 75 4.48 0.04 -0.83
C ILE A 75 3.91 -0.30 0.56
N THR A 76 3.78 -1.60 0.88
CA THR A 76 3.23 -2.06 2.16
C THR A 76 4.14 -1.65 3.32
N ARG A 77 5.46 -1.77 3.17
CA ARG A 77 6.43 -1.32 4.17
C ARG A 77 6.34 0.18 4.41
N ALA A 78 6.35 0.97 3.34
CA ALA A 78 6.23 2.43 3.46
C ALA A 78 4.90 2.83 4.12
N LEU A 79 3.81 2.14 3.80
CA LEU A 79 2.51 2.35 4.45
C LEU A 79 2.57 2.02 5.95
N CYS A 80 3.21 0.92 6.35
CA CYS A 80 3.39 0.55 7.76
C CYS A 80 4.14 1.65 8.52
N GLU A 81 5.30 2.09 8.01
CA GLU A 81 6.12 3.16 8.60
C GLU A 81 5.32 4.46 8.76
N HIS A 82 4.51 4.81 7.75
CA HIS A 82 3.64 5.98 7.78
C HIS A 82 2.55 5.88 8.86
N LEU A 83 1.95 4.70 9.03
CA LEU A 83 0.91 4.45 10.03
C LEU A 83 1.49 4.46 11.45
N GLU A 84 2.66 3.86 11.66
CA GLU A 84 3.36 3.86 12.95
C GLU A 84 3.75 5.28 13.38
N THR A 85 4.32 6.07 12.46
CA THR A 85 4.65 7.47 12.73
C THR A 85 3.42 8.30 13.08
N SER A 86 2.31 8.07 12.36
CA SER A 86 1.04 8.75 12.63
C SER A 86 0.40 8.35 13.97
N ALA A 87 0.62 7.10 14.40
CA ALA A 87 0.12 6.59 15.68
C ALA A 87 0.91 7.15 16.87
N LEU A 88 2.22 7.40 16.72
CA LEU A 88 3.09 7.99 17.75
C LEU A 88 2.86 9.49 17.97
N MET A 89 2.16 10.16 17.06
CA MET A 89 1.88 11.61 17.13
C MET A 89 0.48 11.94 17.70
N ASN A 90 -0.27 10.95 18.19
CA ASN A 90 -1.55 11.13 18.90
C ASN A 90 -1.44 10.60 20.33
#